data_AF-A0A3B0Z019-F1
#
_entry.id   AF-A0A3B0Z019-F1
#
_cell.length_a   1.000
_cell.length_b   1.000
_cell.length_c   1.000
_cell.angle_alpha   90.00
_cell.angle_beta   90.00
_cell.angle_gamma   90.00
#
_symmetry.space_group_name_H-M   'P 1'
#
loop_
_entity.id
_entity.type
_entity.pdbx_description
1 polymer ?
#
loop_
_entity_poly.entity_id
_entity_poly.type
_entity_poly.pdbx_seq_one_letter_code
_entity_poly.pdbx_strand_id
1 'polypeptide(L)'
;MTNTDNKLLSPVEKPKWGETPESHLGYKSKQERMDKRGLEDWEMVAAMETSDQPIPYWFFAIFVVLLIVAVGLTFPFWGNRPGYERSWFDWGIPAGVAWVLVTSAAIYYMVDYRHILADKRAAAAKAKEDAKDNEKT
;
A
#
# COMPACT_ATOMS: atom_id res chain seq x y z
N MET A 1 -14.86 35.50 50.96
CA MET A 1 -14.95 34.62 49.77
C MET A 1 -13.53 34.40 49.26
N THR A 2 -12.86 33.35 49.72
CA THR A 2 -11.51 33.01 49.26
C THR A 2 -11.64 32.24 47.95
N ASN A 3 -11.17 32.86 46.87
CA ASN A 3 -11.15 32.31 45.53
C ASN A 3 -10.02 31.27 45.47
N THR A 4 -10.36 29.98 45.51
CA THR A 4 -9.39 28.87 45.66
C THR A 4 -9.51 27.88 44.52
N ASP A 5 -9.55 28.35 43.27
CA ASP A 5 -9.69 27.47 42.10
C ASP A 5 -8.60 27.67 41.03
N ASN A 6 -7.39 28.04 41.41
CA ASN A 6 -6.21 27.85 40.54
C ASN A 6 -5.54 26.52 40.88
N LYS A 7 -6.26 25.42 40.60
CA LYS A 7 -5.62 24.10 40.51
C LYS A 7 -4.73 24.16 39.27
N LEU A 8 -3.44 24.39 39.47
CA LEU A 8 -2.41 24.40 38.44
C LEU A 8 -2.61 23.15 37.57
N LEU A 9 -3.17 23.33 36.37
CA LEU A 9 -3.30 22.27 35.40
C LEU A 9 -1.87 21.91 35.00
N SER A 10 -1.39 20.76 35.47
CA SER A 10 -0.10 20.22 35.04
C SER A 10 -0.09 20.23 33.51
N PRO A 11 0.96 20.75 32.85
CA PRO A 11 1.04 20.74 31.41
C PRO A 11 0.82 19.31 30.91
N VAL A 12 -0.19 19.12 30.05
CA VAL A 12 -0.43 17.83 29.42
C VAL A 12 0.84 17.47 28.64
N GLU A 13 1.41 16.30 28.94
CA GLU A 13 2.59 15.82 28.25
C GLU A 13 2.31 15.74 26.74
N LYS A 14 3.27 16.20 25.94
CA LYS A 14 3.12 16.18 24.49
C LYS A 14 3.19 14.72 24.03
N PRO A 15 2.21 14.23 23.25
CA PRO A 15 2.26 12.88 22.73
C PRO A 15 3.52 12.70 21.89
N LYS A 16 4.27 11.64 22.18
CA LYS A 16 5.40 11.19 21.35
C LYS A 16 4.94 10.06 20.45
N TRP A 17 5.52 9.99 19.26
CA TRP A 17 5.22 8.94 18.31
C TRP A 17 5.53 7.55 18.90
N GLY A 18 4.57 6.63 18.85
CA GLY A 18 4.75 5.25 19.33
C GLY A 18 4.64 5.05 20.84
N GLU A 19 4.33 6.10 21.62
CA GLU A 19 4.11 6.00 23.06
C GLU A 19 2.63 6.24 23.38
N THR A 20 1.97 5.28 24.04
CA THR A 20 0.66 5.48 24.66
C THR A 20 0.86 6.02 26.09
N PRO A 21 0.63 7.32 26.35
CA PRO A 21 0.78 7.86 27.70
C PRO A 21 -0.32 7.35 28.63
N GLU A 22 0.07 6.89 29.82
CA GLU A 22 -0.86 6.44 30.87
C GLU A 22 -1.79 7.56 31.35
N SER A 23 -1.38 8.82 31.19
CA SER A 23 -2.16 10.01 31.55
C SER A 23 -3.36 10.27 30.63
N HIS A 24 -3.56 9.43 29.61
CA HIS A 24 -4.62 9.54 28.61
C HIS A 24 -4.74 10.95 28.01
N LEU A 25 -3.66 11.73 27.99
CA LEU A 25 -3.62 13.13 27.53
C LEU A 25 -4.55 14.08 28.32
N GLY A 26 -4.77 13.80 29.61
CA GLY A 26 -5.59 14.63 30.50
C GLY A 26 -7.08 14.27 30.54
N TYR A 27 -7.49 13.17 29.90
CA TYR A 27 -8.85 12.64 29.96
C TYR A 27 -8.99 11.61 31.10
N LYS A 28 -10.21 11.40 31.62
CA LYS A 28 -10.41 10.49 32.77
C LYS A 28 -10.20 9.03 32.40
N SER A 29 -10.40 8.68 31.14
CA SER A 29 -10.20 7.32 30.62
C SER A 29 -9.80 7.33 29.15
N LYS A 30 -9.19 6.23 28.71
CA LYS A 30 -8.90 5.99 27.29
C LYS A 30 -10.15 6.09 26.42
N GLN A 31 -11.30 5.59 26.89
CA GLN A 31 -12.57 5.66 26.15
C GLN A 31 -13.05 7.10 26.00
N GLU A 32 -13.02 7.90 27.08
CA GLU A 32 -13.40 9.31 27.02
C GLU A 32 -12.49 10.10 26.06
N ARG A 33 -11.20 9.78 26.04
CA ARG A 33 -10.26 10.35 25.07
C ARG A 33 -10.64 9.95 23.64
N MET A 34 -10.90 8.67 23.37
CA MET A 34 -11.29 8.21 22.03
C MET A 34 -12.57 8.89 21.55
N ASP A 35 -13.57 9.04 22.42
CA ASP A 35 -14.86 9.63 22.06
C ASP A 35 -14.77 11.14 21.80
N LYS A 36 -13.89 11.86 22.52
CA LYS A 36 -13.75 13.32 22.42
C LYS A 36 -12.66 13.78 21.46
N ARG A 37 -11.54 13.05 21.38
CA ARG A 37 -10.31 13.42 20.66
C ARG A 37 -10.00 12.50 19.49
N GLY A 38 -10.50 11.27 19.50
CA GLY A 38 -10.18 10.26 18.49
C GLY A 38 -8.85 9.55 18.73
N LEU A 39 -8.37 8.85 17.68
CA LEU A 39 -7.05 8.23 17.64
C LEU A 39 -6.02 9.27 17.16
N GLU A 40 -4.81 9.20 17.72
CA GLU A 40 -3.68 9.98 17.18
C GLU A 40 -3.19 9.36 15.86
N ASP A 41 -2.56 10.15 14.98
CA ASP A 41 -2.15 9.70 13.63
C ASP A 41 -1.38 8.37 13.63
N TRP A 42 -0.50 8.17 14.62
CA TRP A 42 0.27 6.93 14.75
C TRP A 42 -0.57 5.77 15.29
N GLU A 43 -1.54 6.04 16.17
CA GLU A 43 -2.47 5.02 16.67
C GLU A 43 -3.40 4.57 15.55
N MET A 44 -3.78 5.48 14.64
CA MET A 44 -4.52 5.16 13.43
C MET A 44 -3.70 4.23 12.52
N VAL A 45 -2.42 4.54 12.29
CA VAL A 45 -1.53 3.66 11.50
C VAL A 45 -1.36 2.29 12.16
N ALA A 46 -1.24 2.23 13.49
CA ALA A 46 -1.12 0.98 14.22
C ALA A 46 -2.44 0.17 14.28
N ALA A 47 -3.59 0.85 14.25
CA ALA A 47 -4.92 0.25 14.25
C ALA A 47 -5.43 -0.11 12.84
N MET A 48 -4.78 0.40 11.79
CA MET A 48 -5.12 0.02 10.42
C MET A 48 -4.80 -1.46 10.20
N GLU A 49 -5.82 -2.25 9.89
CA GLU A 49 -5.62 -3.57 9.32
C GLU A 49 -4.83 -3.42 8.01
N THR A 50 -3.85 -4.29 7.80
CA THR A 50 -3.14 -4.33 6.52
C THR A 50 -4.15 -4.79 5.48
N SER A 51 -4.52 -3.91 4.55
CA SER A 51 -5.45 -4.24 3.47
C SER A 51 -4.74 -5.20 2.50
N ASP A 52 -4.89 -6.49 2.76
CA ASP A 52 -4.34 -7.57 1.94
C ASP A 52 -5.23 -7.94 0.74
N GLN A 53 -6.18 -7.08 0.34
CA GLN A 53 -7.08 -7.43 -0.74
C GLN A 53 -6.35 -7.44 -2.09
N PRO A 54 -6.27 -8.60 -2.78
CA PRO A 54 -5.66 -8.68 -4.09
C PRO A 54 -6.51 -7.96 -5.13
N ILE A 55 -5.86 -7.42 -6.16
CA ILE A 55 -6.55 -6.82 -7.31
C ILE A 55 -7.40 -7.91 -7.99
N PRO A 56 -8.71 -7.71 -8.20
CA PRO A 56 -9.57 -8.72 -8.81
C PRO A 56 -9.11 -9.10 -10.23
N TYR A 57 -9.12 -10.39 -10.56
CA TYR A 57 -8.69 -10.89 -11.87
C TYR A 57 -9.45 -10.30 -13.06
N TRP A 58 -10.72 -9.91 -12.88
CA TRP A 58 -11.52 -9.28 -13.93
C TRP A 58 -10.96 -7.91 -14.35
N PHE A 59 -10.29 -7.19 -13.45
CA PHE A 59 -9.66 -5.90 -13.76
C PHE A 59 -8.56 -6.08 -14.82
N PHE A 60 -7.73 -7.11 -14.66
CA PHE A 60 -6.71 -7.47 -15.65
C PHE A 60 -7.33 -7.88 -16.98
N ALA A 61 -8.45 -8.62 -16.97
CA ALA A 61 -9.15 -8.99 -18.18
C ALA A 61 -9.64 -7.74 -18.96
N ILE A 62 -10.22 -6.76 -18.27
CA ILE A 62 -10.63 -5.48 -18.89
C ILE A 62 -9.42 -4.73 -19.45
N PHE A 63 -8.32 -4.66 -18.71
CA PHE A 63 -7.10 -4.00 -19.15
C PHE A 63 -6.54 -4.62 -20.45
N VAL A 64 -6.51 -5.96 -20.52
CA VAL A 64 -6.07 -6.67 -21.74
C VAL A 64 -7.01 -6.39 -22.92
N VAL A 65 -8.33 -6.38 -22.70
CA VAL A 65 -9.31 -6.02 -23.74
C VAL A 65 -9.07 -4.59 -24.23
N LEU A 66 -8.83 -3.64 -23.33
CA LEU A 66 -8.52 -2.26 -23.71
C LEU A 66 -7.24 -2.16 -24.53
N LEU A 67 -6.18 -2.91 -24.20
CA LEU A 67 -4.96 -2.94 -25.00
C LEU A 67 -5.22 -3.49 -26.41
N ILE A 68 -6.00 -4.55 -26.54
CA ILE A 68 -6.37 -5.12 -27.86
C ILE A 68 -7.16 -4.10 -28.67
N VAL A 69 -8.13 -3.42 -28.07
CA VAL A 69 -8.92 -2.38 -28.74
C VAL A 69 -8.04 -1.21 -29.16
N ALA A 70 -7.15 -0.74 -28.28
CA ALA A 70 -6.21 0.34 -28.58
C ALA A 70 -5.31 -0.01 -29.78
N VAL A 71 -4.71 -1.22 -29.77
CA VAL A 71 -3.91 -1.72 -30.89
C VAL A 71 -4.76 -1.88 -32.15
N GLY A 72 -5.99 -2.40 -32.04
CA GLY A 72 -6.95 -2.53 -33.14
C GLY A 72 -7.27 -1.18 -33.81
N LEU A 73 -7.41 -0.11 -33.02
CA LEU A 73 -7.63 1.25 -33.52
C LEU A 73 -6.40 1.87 -34.21
N THR A 74 -5.19 1.34 -33.98
CA THR A 74 -3.99 1.82 -34.69
C THR A 74 -3.92 1.37 -36.15
N PHE A 75 -4.57 0.25 -36.48
CA PHE A 75 -4.56 -0.28 -37.84
C PHE A 75 -5.46 0.54 -38.78
N PRO A 76 -5.08 0.67 -40.07
CA PRO A 76 -5.84 1.41 -41.06
C PRO A 76 -7.17 0.74 -41.48
N PHE A 77 -7.66 -0.25 -40.73
CA PHE A 77 -8.88 -0.99 -41.07
C PHE A 77 -10.13 -0.12 -40.98
N TRP A 78 -10.13 0.87 -40.09
CA TRP A 78 -11.25 1.80 -39.88
C TRP A 78 -11.32 2.91 -40.94
N GLY A 79 -10.42 2.89 -41.93
CA GLY A 79 -10.30 3.89 -42.98
C GLY A 79 -9.22 4.93 -42.71
N ASN A 80 -8.58 5.37 -43.77
CA ASN A 80 -7.57 6.42 -43.75
C ASN A 80 -8.15 7.73 -44.30
N ARG A 81 -7.58 8.86 -43.88
CA ARG A 81 -7.89 10.17 -44.46
C ARG A 81 -7.45 10.20 -45.94
N PRO A 82 -8.23 10.80 -46.85
CA PRO A 82 -7.82 10.96 -48.25
C PRO A 82 -6.45 11.65 -48.35
N GLY A 83 -5.54 11.06 -49.12
CA GLY A 83 -4.17 11.56 -49.32
C GLY A 83 -3.16 11.18 -48.24
N TYR A 84 -3.51 10.31 -47.28
CA TYR A 84 -2.58 9.78 -46.29
C TYR A 84 -2.65 8.24 -46.26
N GLU A 85 -1.56 7.59 -46.66
CA GLU A 85 -1.44 6.13 -46.54
C GLU A 85 -0.63 5.80 -45.29
N ARG A 86 -1.27 5.09 -44.35
CA ARG A 86 -0.62 4.65 -43.12
C ARG A 86 -0.04 3.25 -43.32
N SER A 87 1.21 3.03 -42.88
CA SER A 87 1.79 1.68 -42.88
C SER A 87 0.99 0.76 -41.97
N TRP A 88 0.86 -0.49 -42.39
CA TRP A 88 0.25 -1.56 -41.57
C TRP A 88 1.11 -1.94 -40.37
N PHE A 89 2.41 -1.65 -40.42
CA PHE A 89 3.35 -1.93 -39.36
C PHE A 89 4.07 -0.65 -38.95
N ASP A 90 4.15 -0.42 -37.64
CA ASP A 90 4.80 0.71 -37.00
C ASP A 90 5.61 0.18 -35.81
N TRP A 91 6.84 0.68 -35.64
CA TRP A 91 7.71 0.35 -34.50
C TRP A 91 7.10 0.77 -33.15
N GLY A 92 6.10 1.65 -33.16
CA GLY A 92 5.31 2.00 -31.99
C GLY A 92 4.62 0.79 -31.34
N ILE A 93 4.20 -0.23 -32.09
CA ILE A 93 3.54 -1.41 -31.51
C ILE A 93 4.56 -2.28 -30.73
N PRO A 94 5.68 -2.75 -31.31
CA PRO A 94 6.71 -3.45 -30.55
C PRO A 94 7.27 -2.62 -29.39
N ALA A 95 7.49 -1.31 -29.59
CA ALA A 95 7.97 -0.43 -28.53
C ALA A 95 6.97 -0.32 -27.38
N GLY A 96 5.67 -0.23 -27.69
CA GLY A 96 4.61 -0.22 -26.68
C GLY A 96 4.52 -1.54 -25.91
N VAL A 97 4.64 -2.69 -26.59
CA VAL A 97 4.68 -4.00 -25.94
C VAL A 97 5.90 -4.12 -25.02
N ALA A 98 7.09 -3.72 -25.49
CA ALA A 98 8.30 -3.72 -24.68
C ALA A 98 8.14 -2.82 -23.45
N TRP A 99 7.55 -1.64 -23.61
CA TRP A 99 7.28 -0.72 -22.51
C TRP A 99 6.36 -1.35 -21.46
N VAL A 100 5.22 -1.93 -21.88
CA VAL A 100 4.28 -2.60 -20.97
C VAL A 100 4.99 -3.71 -20.21
N LEU A 101 5.80 -4.55 -20.87
CA LEU A 101 6.54 -5.62 -20.21
C LEU A 101 7.54 -5.09 -19.17
N VAL A 102 8.32 -4.07 -19.52
CA VAL A 102 9.31 -3.45 -18.61
C VAL A 102 8.63 -2.81 -17.40
N THR A 103 7.56 -2.04 -17.63
CA THR A 103 6.80 -1.40 -16.55
C THR A 103 6.11 -2.44 -15.66
N SER A 104 5.47 -3.46 -16.23
CA SER A 104 4.86 -4.55 -15.47
C SER A 104 5.89 -5.31 -14.64
N ALA A 105 7.07 -5.60 -15.20
CA ALA A 105 8.16 -6.25 -14.47
C ALA A 105 8.67 -5.39 -13.31
N ALA A 106 8.84 -4.07 -13.53
CA ALA A 106 9.25 -3.14 -12.49
C ALA A 106 8.23 -3.06 -11.34
N ILE A 107 6.93 -2.97 -11.66
CA ILE A 107 5.85 -2.97 -10.66
C ILE A 107 5.84 -4.29 -9.90
N TYR A 108 5.88 -5.43 -10.60
CA TYR A 108 5.93 -6.76 -9.97
C TYR A 108 7.14 -6.91 -9.02
N TYR A 109 8.29 -6.40 -9.42
CA TYR A 109 9.49 -6.43 -8.58
C TYR A 109 9.32 -5.62 -7.28
N MET A 110 8.74 -4.42 -7.39
CA MET A 110 8.56 -3.52 -6.24
C MET A 110 7.47 -3.97 -5.27
N VAL A 111 6.36 -4.49 -5.83
CA VAL A 111 5.19 -4.93 -5.07
C VAL A 111 5.42 -6.36 -4.58
N ASP A 112 5.26 -7.37 -5.43
CA ASP A 112 5.21 -8.75 -4.94
C ASP A 112 6.58 -9.33 -4.62
N TYR A 113 7.54 -9.21 -5.54
CA TYR A 113 8.78 -9.98 -5.44
C TYR A 113 9.59 -9.65 -4.17
N ARG A 114 9.64 -8.36 -3.79
CA ARG A 114 10.35 -7.92 -2.59
C ARG A 114 9.68 -8.41 -1.31
N HIS A 115 8.34 -8.39 -1.23
CA HIS A 115 7.59 -8.87 -0.07
C HIS A 115 7.71 -10.39 0.07
N ILE A 116 7.52 -11.13 -1.02
CA ILE A 116 7.71 -12.59 -1.05
C ILE A 116 9.11 -13.00 -0.60
N LEU A 117 10.15 -12.24 -1.00
CA LEU A 117 11.52 -12.53 -0.58
C LEU A 117 11.73 -12.27 0.92
N ALA A 118 11.12 -11.22 1.47
CA ALA A 118 11.18 -10.92 2.90
C ALA A 118 10.50 -12.02 3.72
N ASP A 119 9.32 -12.46 3.32
CA ASP A 119 8.56 -13.53 3.99
C ASP A 119 9.31 -14.86 3.94
N LYS A 120 9.89 -15.21 2.79
CA LYS A 120 10.75 -16.40 2.66
C LYS A 120 11.96 -16.36 3.58
N ARG A 121 12.59 -15.19 3.75
CA ARG A 121 13.73 -15.02 4.67
C ARG A 121 13.29 -15.15 6.13
N ALA A 122 12.15 -14.55 6.51
CA ALA A 122 11.59 -14.68 7.85
C ALA A 122 11.24 -16.13 8.19
N ALA A 123 10.58 -16.84 7.27
CA ALA A 123 10.27 -18.26 7.42
C ALA A 123 11.53 -19.13 7.56
N ALA A 124 12.56 -18.86 6.75
CA ALA A 124 13.84 -19.58 6.84
C ALA A 124 14.61 -19.30 8.13
N ALA A 125 14.49 -18.09 8.70
CA ALA A 125 15.09 -17.76 10.00
C ALA A 125 14.39 -18.53 11.12
N LYS A 126 13.05 -18.53 11.15
CA LYS A 126 12.26 -19.26 12.14
C LYS A 126 12.54 -20.76 12.11
N ALA A 127 12.56 -21.37 10.93
CA ALA A 127 12.87 -22.79 10.78
C ALA A 127 14.27 -23.18 11.33
N LYS A 128 15.24 -22.25 11.30
CA LYS A 128 16.57 -22.48 11.88
C LYS A 128 16.57 -22.35 13.40
N GLU A 129 15.72 -21.53 13.97
CA GLU A 129 15.55 -21.42 15.43
C GLU A 129 14.89 -22.69 15.97
N ASP A 130 13.77 -23.10 15.36
CA ASP A 130 13.05 -24.32 15.73
C ASP A 130 13.95 -25.59 15.66
N ALA A 131 14.81 -25.67 14.65
CA ALA A 131 15.78 -26.76 14.51
C ALA A 131 16.85 -26.77 15.61
N LYS A 132 17.32 -25.60 16.06
CA LYS A 132 18.30 -25.48 17.14
C LYS A 132 17.70 -25.81 18.51
N ASP A 133 16.43 -25.48 18.71
CA ASP A 133 15.74 -25.76 19.97
C ASP A 133 15.47 -27.26 20.12
N ASN A 134 15.14 -27.95 19.02
CA ASN A 134 14.96 -29.41 19.01
C ASN A 134 16.27 -30.21 19.18
N GLU A 135 17.42 -29.64 18.82
CA GLU A 135 18.74 -30.27 19.06
C GLU A 135 19.21 -30.14 20.53
N LYS A 136 18.60 -29.24 21.31
CA LYS A 136 18.93 -29.00 22.73
C LYS A 136 18.09 -29.82 23.72
N THR A 137 17.04 -30.49 23.26
CA THR A 137 16.17 -31.39 24.06
C THR A 137 16.57 -32.84 23.89
#